data_AF-A0AA88DZU8-F1
#
_entry.id   AF-A0AA88DZU8-F1
#
_cell.length_a   1.000
_cell.length_b   1.000
_cell.length_c   1.000
_cell.angle_alpha   90.00
_cell.angle_beta   90.00
_cell.angle_gamma   90.00
#
_symmetry.space_group_name_H-M   'P 1'
#
loop_
_entity.id
_entity.type
_entity.pdbx_description
1 polymer ?
#
loop_
_entity_poly.entity_id
_entity_poly.type
_entity_poly.pdbx_seq_one_letter_code
_entity_poly.pdbx_strand_id
1 'polypeptide(L)'
;MHNGMLEITSSIKSMFEQSMEQMRLISERLVQGNGDGKGIALELKNMGLTDEDQLDVLTYILEKPQHVSTFMSIDNSLRWTFVRRILGEIRQL
;
A
#
# COMPACT_ATOMS: atom_id res chain seq x y z
N MET A 1 -33.46 -11.78 -14.63
CA MET A 1 -32.11 -12.40 -14.68
C MET A 1 -31.08 -11.55 -15.45
N HIS A 2 -31.46 -10.79 -16.48
CA HIS A 2 -30.52 -9.98 -17.28
C HIS A 2 -29.89 -8.77 -16.55
N ASN A 3 -30.62 -8.18 -15.59
CA ASN A 3 -30.17 -6.96 -14.91
C ASN A 3 -29.05 -7.18 -13.87
N GLY A 4 -29.11 -8.30 -13.13
CA GLY A 4 -28.10 -8.59 -12.09
C GLY A 4 -26.72 -8.93 -12.65
N MET A 5 -26.64 -9.52 -13.85
CA MET A 5 -25.37 -9.82 -14.52
C MET A 5 -24.65 -8.55 -15.00
N LEU A 6 -25.41 -7.54 -15.43
CA LEU A 6 -24.88 -6.22 -15.81
C LEU A 6 -24.34 -5.46 -14.59
N GLU A 7 -25.03 -5.50 -13.45
CA GLU A 7 -24.54 -4.93 -12.18
C GLU A 7 -23.23 -5.59 -11.74
N ILE A 8 -23.16 -6.93 -11.73
CA ILE A 8 -21.95 -7.66 -11.36
C ILE A 8 -20.78 -7.29 -12.27
N THR A 9 -21.01 -7.25 -13.59
CA THR A 9 -19.97 -6.91 -14.57
C THR A 9 -19.47 -5.47 -14.40
N SER A 10 -20.38 -4.53 -14.10
CA SER A 10 -20.04 -3.13 -13.83
C SER A 10 -19.24 -2.98 -12.53
N SER A 11 -19.62 -3.68 -11.47
CA SER A 11 -18.88 -3.67 -10.20
C SER A 11 -17.48 -4.24 -10.36
N ILE A 12 -17.33 -5.37 -11.06
CA ILE A 12 -16.02 -5.98 -11.34
C ILE A 12 -15.14 -5.01 -12.13
N LYS A 13 -15.69 -4.37 -13.17
CA LYS A 13 -14.95 -3.38 -13.97
C LYS A 13 -14.48 -2.20 -13.13
N SER A 14 -15.36 -1.64 -12.29
CA SER A 14 -15.02 -0.54 -11.38
C SER A 14 -13.91 -0.92 -10.39
N MET A 15 -14.00 -2.10 -9.79
CA MET A 15 -12.96 -2.61 -8.88
C MET A 15 -11.61 -2.77 -9.60
N PHE A 16 -11.63 -3.25 -10.86
CA PHE A 16 -10.41 -3.42 -11.66
C PHE A 16 -9.78 -2.08 -12.04
N GLU A 17 -10.59 -1.10 -12.44
CA GLU A 17 -10.14 0.26 -12.74
C GLU A 17 -9.53 0.95 -11.51
N GLN A 18 -10.16 0.79 -10.33
CA GLN A 18 -9.63 1.30 -9.06
C GLN A 18 -8.29 0.64 -8.71
N SER A 19 -8.18 -0.68 -8.85
CA SER A 19 -6.94 -1.42 -8.60
C SER A 19 -5.80 -0.95 -9.53
N MET A 20 -6.10 -0.77 -10.82
CA MET A 20 -5.12 -0.26 -11.79
C MET A 20 -4.63 1.15 -11.44
N GLU A 21 -5.55 2.03 -11.05
CA GLU A 21 -5.19 3.41 -10.68
C GLU A 21 -4.35 3.45 -9.41
N GLN A 22 -4.68 2.62 -8.41
CA GLN A 22 -3.84 2.50 -7.21
C GLN A 22 -2.45 1.98 -7.54
N MET A 23 -2.32 0.95 -8.39
CA MET A 23 -1.02 0.47 -8.86
C MET A 23 -0.22 1.54 -9.62
N ARG A 24 -0.89 2.34 -10.46
CA ARG A 24 -0.25 3.45 -11.16
C ARG A 24 0.31 4.48 -10.17
N LEU A 25 -0.48 4.88 -9.17
CA LEU A 25 -0.06 5.83 -8.14
C LEU A 25 1.11 5.31 -7.29
N ILE A 26 1.09 4.02 -6.92
CA ILE A 26 2.20 3.38 -6.19
C ILE A 26 3.47 3.42 -7.05
N SER A 27 3.36 3.02 -8.32
CA SER A 27 4.48 3.03 -9.28
C SER A 27 5.06 4.43 -9.45
N GLU A 28 4.20 5.44 -9.63
CA GLU A 28 4.61 6.83 -9.76
C GLU A 28 5.31 7.34 -8.50
N ARG A 29 4.81 7.01 -7.31
CA ARG A 29 5.45 7.40 -6.05
C ARG A 29 6.78 6.68 -5.81
N LEU A 30 6.93 5.43 -6.27
CA LEU A 30 8.21 4.72 -6.21
C LEU A 30 9.24 5.28 -7.20
N VAL A 31 8.79 5.83 -8.33
CA VAL A 31 9.65 6.40 -9.37
C VAL A 31 9.98 7.87 -9.11
N GLN A 32 9.02 8.66 -8.61
CA GLN A 32 9.18 10.08 -8.26
C GLN A 32 9.73 10.30 -6.84
N GLY A 33 9.59 9.31 -5.96
CA GLY A 33 10.12 9.35 -4.60
C GLY A 33 11.64 9.40 -4.61
N ASN A 34 12.18 10.34 -3.83
CA ASN A 34 13.59 10.69 -3.71
C ASN A 34 14.41 9.54 -3.07
N GLY A 35 14.54 8.36 -3.70
CA GLY A 35 15.21 7.17 -3.15
C GLY A 35 14.48 6.50 -1.98
N ASP A 36 13.75 7.26 -1.16
CA ASP A 36 13.08 6.81 0.07
C ASP A 36 12.01 5.76 -0.21
N GLY A 37 11.20 5.92 -1.27
CA GLY A 37 10.17 4.94 -1.62
C GLY A 37 10.74 3.55 -1.94
N LYS A 38 11.90 3.51 -2.62
CA LYS A 38 12.62 2.26 -2.89
C LYS A 38 13.25 1.67 -1.62
N GLY A 39 13.79 2.54 -0.76
CA GLY A 39 14.32 2.15 0.55
C GLY A 39 13.25 1.49 1.43
N ILE A 40 12.07 2.11 1.52
CA ILE A 40 10.91 1.59 2.27
C ILE A 40 10.47 0.24 1.70
N ALA A 41 10.31 0.12 0.39
CA ALA A 41 9.90 -1.15 -0.23
C ALA A 41 10.89 -2.29 0.05
N LEU A 42 12.20 -2.02 -0.01
CA LEU A 42 13.23 -3.00 0.33
C LEU A 42 13.18 -3.39 1.81
N GLU A 43 12.93 -2.42 2.68
CA GLU A 43 12.87 -2.67 4.11
C GLU A 43 11.66 -3.51 4.50
N LEU A 44 10.49 -3.22 3.92
CA LEU A 44 9.28 -4.04 4.10
C LEU A 44 9.49 -5.47 3.61
N LYS A 45 10.17 -5.66 2.47
CA LYS A 45 10.54 -7.01 1.98
C LYS A 45 11.41 -7.75 3.00
N ASN A 46 12.38 -7.06 3.60
CA ASN A 46 13.28 -7.66 4.59
C ASN A 46 12.59 -8.01 5.93
N MET A 47 11.38 -7.50 6.17
CA MET A 47 10.59 -7.83 7.35
C MET A 47 9.88 -9.19 7.25
N GLY A 48 9.90 -9.85 6.08
CA GLY A 48 9.26 -11.15 5.88
C GLY A 48 7.73 -11.09 5.83
N LEU A 49 7.18 -9.96 5.39
CA LEU A 49 5.74 -9.79 5.17
C LEU A 49 5.28 -10.64 3.96
N THR A 50 3.98 -10.89 3.89
CA THR A 50 3.38 -11.39 2.64
C THR A 50 3.40 -10.32 1.57
N ASP A 51 3.33 -10.69 0.29
CA ASP A 51 3.32 -9.73 -0.82
C ASP A 51 2.13 -8.76 -0.70
N GLU A 52 0.98 -9.23 -0.24
CA GLU A 52 -0.23 -8.43 -0.01
C GLU A 52 -0.02 -7.43 1.13
N ASP A 53 0.45 -7.89 2.30
CA ASP A 53 0.76 -7.01 3.44
C ASP A 53 1.83 -5.98 3.10
N GLN A 54 2.81 -6.36 2.28
CA GLN A 54 3.84 -5.44 1.81
C GLN A 54 3.23 -4.34 0.94
N LEU A 55 2.35 -4.68 0.00
CA LEU A 55 1.69 -3.70 -0.89
C LEU A 55 0.75 -2.78 -0.12
N ASP A 56 -0.03 -3.31 0.81
CA ASP A 56 -0.96 -2.54 1.63
C ASP A 56 -0.23 -1.51 2.48
N VAL A 57 0.83 -1.94 3.19
CA VAL A 57 1.64 -1.06 4.03
C VAL A 57 2.39 -0.03 3.20
N LEU A 58 2.96 -0.45 2.06
CA LEU A 58 3.66 0.45 1.16
C LEU A 58 2.72 1.54 0.63
N THR A 59 1.50 1.17 0.23
CA THR A 59 0.47 2.10 -0.24
C THR A 59 0.13 3.10 0.86
N TYR A 60 -0.17 2.61 2.06
CA TYR A 60 -0.53 3.43 3.22
C TYR A 60 0.57 4.42 3.63
N ILE A 61 1.83 3.99 3.59
CA ILE A 61 2.97 4.86 3.91
C ILE A 61 3.14 5.93 2.82
N LEU A 62 3.08 5.52 1.54
CA LEU A 62 3.30 6.43 0.42
C LEU A 62 2.13 7.41 0.20
N GLU A 63 0.94 7.13 0.73
CA GLU A 63 -0.21 8.05 0.68
C GLU A 63 -0.01 9.35 1.42
N LYS A 64 0.85 9.37 2.45
CA LYS A 64 1.02 10.55 3.31
C LYS A 64 2.50 10.87 3.50
N PRO A 65 2.98 12.07 3.10
CA PRO A 65 4.37 12.47 3.31
C PRO A 65 4.85 12.35 4.76
N GLN A 66 3.96 12.57 5.74
CA GLN A 66 4.30 12.38 7.15
C GLN A 66 4.61 10.92 7.54
N HIS A 67 4.00 9.92 6.88
CA HIS A 67 4.27 8.51 7.17
C HIS A 67 5.63 8.10 6.62
N VAL A 68 5.98 8.58 5.42
CA VAL A 68 7.33 8.43 4.86
C VAL A 68 8.36 9.03 5.82
N SER A 69 8.18 10.28 6.22
CA SER A 69 9.10 10.95 7.16
C SER A 69 9.21 10.19 8.50
N THR A 70 8.08 9.78 9.08
CA THR A 70 8.05 9.00 10.33
C THR A 70 8.81 7.69 10.18
N PHE A 71 8.54 6.91 9.12
CA PHE A 71 9.17 5.61 8.88
C PHE A 71 10.69 5.74 8.71
N MET A 72 11.15 6.76 7.98
CA MET A 72 12.57 7.01 7.77
C MET A 72 13.29 7.46 9.05
N SER A 73 12.57 8.15 9.96
CA SER A 73 13.15 8.75 11.17
C SER A 73 13.25 7.79 12.37
N ILE A 74 12.49 6.69 12.37
CA ILE A 74 12.45 5.73 13.48
C ILE A 74 13.45 4.57 13.27
N ASP A 75 13.99 4.04 14.37
CA ASP A 75 14.91 2.91 14.36
C ASP A 75 14.24 1.59 13.93
N ASN A 76 15.04 0.63 13.44
CA ASN A 76 14.56 -0.64 12.87
C ASN A 76 13.60 -1.43 13.78
N SER A 77 13.80 -1.42 15.10
CA SER A 77 12.92 -2.09 16.06
C SER A 77 11.52 -1.46 16.12
N LEU A 78 11.45 -0.13 15.99
CA LEU A 78 10.20 0.63 15.96
C LEU A 78 9.53 0.54 14.59
N ARG A 79 10.29 0.40 13.49
CA ARG A 79 9.73 0.19 12.15
C ARG A 79 8.81 -1.02 12.08
N TRP A 80 9.21 -2.15 12.69
CA TRP A 80 8.36 -3.35 12.74
C TRP A 80 7.06 -3.09 13.52
N THR A 81 7.13 -2.37 14.63
CA THR A 81 5.96 -2.01 15.45
C THR A 81 5.03 -1.07 14.68
N PHE A 82 5.59 -0.10 13.98
CA PHE A 82 4.86 0.85 13.13
C PHE A 82 4.11 0.11 12.01
N VAL A 83 4.77 -0.81 11.31
CA VAL A 83 4.16 -1.65 10.26
C VAL A 83 3.03 -2.51 10.81
N ARG A 84 3.20 -3.17 11.96
CA ARG A 84 2.10 -3.93 12.60
C ARG A 84 0.89 -3.07 12.92
N ARG A 85 1.12 -1.84 13.38
CA ARG A 85 0.04 -0.92 13.72
C ARG A 85 -0.74 -0.53 12.48
N ILE A 86 -0.04 -0.23 11.38
CA ILE A 86 -0.66 0.03 10.07
C ILE A 86 -1.50 -1.17 9.62
N LEU A 87 -0.94 -2.38 9.64
CA LEU A 87 -1.69 -3.59 9.26
C LEU A 87 -2.94 -3.80 10.14
N GLY A 88 -2.84 -3.47 11.43
CA GLY A 88 -3.99 -3.48 12.34
C GLY A 88 -5.07 -2.46 11.97
N GLU A 89 -4.68 -1.27 11.52
CA GLU A 89 -5.60 -0.22 11.06
C GLU A 89 -6.25 -0.59 9.72
N ILE A 90 -5.46 -1.07 8.75
CA ILE A 90 -5.95 -1.47 7.42
C ILE A 90 -6.98 -2.59 7.53
N ARG A 91 -6.73 -3.60 8.36
CA ARG A 91 -7.61 -4.77 8.51
C ARG A 91 -8.88 -4.51 9.35
N GLN A 92 -9.00 -3.32 9.95
CA GLN A 92 -10.20 -2.90 10.67
C GLN A 92 -11.11 -1.99 9.83
N LEU A 93 -10.66 -1.58 8.65
CA LEU A 93 -11.43 -0.83 7.64
C LEU A 93 -12.10 -1.80 6.66
#